data_AF-A0A1M3HAV0-F1
#
_entry.id   AF-A0A1M3HAV0-F1
#
_cell.length_a   1.000
_cell.length_b   1.000
_cell.length_c   1.000
_cell.angle_alpha   90.00
_cell.angle_beta   90.00
_cell.angle_gamma   90.00
#
_symmetry.space_group_name_H-M   'P 1'
#
loop_
_entity.id
_entity.type
_entity.pdbx_description
1 polymer ?
#
loop_
_entity_poly.entity_id
_entity_poly.type
_entity_poly.pdbx_seq_one_letter_code
_entity_poly.pdbx_strand_id
1 'polypeptide(L)'
;MFTIDNKDNYTDIVSNWDDDVIKNCCKSNPNGDCPCDDCCYDTWTDELKDITTSYNLAVETTDQLQKQVDFLTTRRDRYKGWVTELDNLEALARTVCDQLKLVAVQSDRIWYNSCEAVNAVEILYCMIIDIFMQLDELKTVCNRIDNCISNNNDPCLNKGQGILKYYADYKTKLDAVTALRDPIIKNIVDAVAYANLITNGISTKDCKCKDNPAYDPCNQNPTPCTQPTTPGVYYYGFKTIICQWYACFACDTGCDGPAKQPNPCECDWPTFDFPICTNSYRNTVQGLVVADTNEINSLTPTLNTWKTRREGLLACKNSLDAASKAVNPKDRCK
;
A
#
# COMPACT_ATOMS: atom_id res chain seq x y z
N MET A 1 -29.57 29.73 8.09
CA MET A 1 -30.28 29.28 9.31
C MET A 1 -31.65 29.94 9.25
N PHE A 2 -32.63 29.27 8.63
CA PHE A 2 -34.00 29.77 8.56
C PHE A 2 -34.74 29.19 9.76
N THR A 3 -35.16 30.06 10.68
CA THR A 3 -36.02 29.71 11.81
C THR A 3 -37.32 29.12 11.27
N ILE A 4 -37.56 27.86 11.61
CA ILE A 4 -38.85 27.21 11.41
C ILE A 4 -39.79 27.89 12.40
N ASP A 5 -40.62 28.82 11.92
CA ASP A 5 -41.66 29.42 12.73
C ASP A 5 -42.68 28.31 13.01
N ASN A 6 -42.74 27.89 14.27
CA ASN A 6 -43.54 26.77 14.77
C ASN A 6 -45.02 27.17 14.91
N LYS A 7 -45.54 28.00 14.00
CA LYS A 7 -46.87 28.60 14.10
C LYS A 7 -48.01 27.77 13.49
N ASP A 8 -47.69 26.76 12.71
CA ASP A 8 -48.71 25.94 12.07
C ASP A 8 -48.70 24.53 12.68
N ASN A 9 -49.39 24.40 13.81
CA ASN A 9 -49.74 23.11 14.36
C ASN A 9 -50.71 22.44 13.37
N TYR A 10 -50.18 21.79 12.33
CA TYR A 10 -50.95 21.24 11.19
C TYR A 10 -51.96 20.18 11.63
N THR A 11 -51.71 19.53 12.78
CA THR A 11 -52.67 18.67 13.48
C THR A 11 -53.94 19.41 13.91
N ASP A 12 -53.89 20.71 14.18
CA ASP A 12 -55.06 21.54 14.50
C ASP A 12 -55.85 21.96 13.25
N ILE A 13 -55.18 22.03 12.09
CA ILE A 13 -55.85 22.30 10.80
C ILE A 13 -56.63 21.06 10.36
N VAL A 14 -56.03 19.87 10.49
CA VAL A 14 -56.67 18.61 10.06
C VAL A 14 -57.74 18.12 11.06
N SER A 15 -57.61 18.42 12.36
CA SER A 15 -58.57 17.95 13.38
C SER A 15 -59.84 18.79 13.51
N ASN A 16 -59.89 20.00 12.93
CA ASN A 16 -61.05 20.89 13.01
C ASN A 16 -61.95 20.86 11.76
N TRP A 17 -61.64 20.03 10.76
CA TRP A 17 -62.46 19.86 9.56
C TRP A 17 -63.52 18.79 9.79
N ASP A 18 -64.36 19.00 10.80
CA ASP A 18 -65.54 18.18 11.05
C ASP A 18 -66.61 18.51 9.99
N ASP A 19 -67.42 17.51 9.65
CA ASP A 19 -68.51 17.57 8.66
C ASP A 19 -69.52 18.69 9.00
N ASP A 20 -69.57 19.07 10.28
CA ASP A 20 -70.35 20.18 10.83
C ASP A 20 -69.80 21.58 10.54
N VAL A 21 -68.50 21.78 10.38
CA VAL A 21 -67.92 23.08 9.98
C VAL A 21 -68.25 23.37 8.51
N ILE A 22 -68.17 22.33 7.67
CA ILE A 22 -68.57 22.36 6.25
C ILE A 22 -70.07 22.67 6.10
N LYS A 23 -70.93 22.06 6.94
CA LYS A 23 -72.37 22.34 6.95
C LYS A 23 -72.74 23.70 7.53
N ASN A 24 -72.01 24.19 8.54
CA ASN A 24 -72.30 25.47 9.20
C ASN A 24 -71.91 26.68 8.35
N CYS A 25 -70.93 26.56 7.46
CA CYS A 25 -70.58 27.60 6.50
C CYS A 25 -71.74 27.87 5.49
N CYS A 26 -72.57 26.85 5.19
CA CYS A 26 -73.71 26.95 4.28
C CYS A 26 -75.04 27.40 4.92
N LYS A 27 -75.06 27.89 6.18
CA LYS A 27 -76.30 28.41 6.80
C LYS A 27 -76.54 29.86 6.41
N SER A 28 -76.93 30.09 5.16
CA SER A 28 -77.66 31.32 4.79
C SER A 28 -79.09 31.21 5.33
N ASN A 29 -79.49 32.22 6.10
CA ASN A 29 -80.82 32.38 6.64
C ASN A 29 -81.85 32.40 5.47
N PRO A 30 -82.97 31.64 5.49
CA PRO A 30 -83.83 31.52 4.30
C PRO A 30 -84.66 32.77 3.97
N ASN A 31 -84.60 33.82 4.79
CA ASN A 31 -85.46 34.99 4.68
C ASN A 31 -84.64 36.29 4.76
N GLY A 32 -84.39 36.88 3.60
CA GLY A 32 -83.87 38.24 3.46
C GLY A 32 -83.01 38.38 2.21
N ASP A 33 -83.38 39.31 1.32
CA ASP A 33 -82.59 39.75 0.18
C ASP A 33 -81.13 40.00 0.60
N CYS A 34 -80.22 39.11 0.21
CA CYS A 34 -78.79 39.25 0.38
C CYS A 34 -78.13 38.93 -0.96
N PRO A 35 -77.14 39.73 -1.43
CA PRO A 35 -76.39 39.40 -2.63
C PRO A 35 -75.70 38.05 -2.42
N CYS A 36 -75.54 37.27 -3.49
CA CYS A 36 -74.99 35.92 -3.49
C CYS A 36 -73.48 35.88 -3.14
N ASP A 37 -73.08 36.36 -1.96
CA ASP A 37 -71.73 36.18 -1.43
C ASP A 37 -71.66 34.79 -0.79
N ASP A 38 -71.29 33.80 -1.62
CA ASP A 38 -71.03 32.42 -1.21
C ASP A 38 -69.69 32.37 -0.46
N CYS A 39 -69.69 32.83 0.79
CA CYS A 39 -68.48 33.08 1.58
C CYS A 39 -67.55 31.86 1.71
N CYS A 40 -68.06 30.64 1.50
CA CYS A 40 -67.29 29.40 1.58
C CYS A 40 -66.52 29.13 0.28
N TYR A 41 -67.05 29.48 -0.89
CA TYR A 41 -66.37 29.27 -2.17
C TYR A 41 -65.14 30.18 -2.31
N ASP A 42 -65.29 31.46 -1.95
CA ASP A 42 -64.18 32.41 -2.00
C ASP A 42 -63.10 32.05 -0.96
N THR A 43 -63.51 31.68 0.26
CA THR A 43 -62.58 31.21 1.31
C THR A 43 -61.80 29.98 0.88
N TRP A 44 -62.44 28.97 0.29
CA TRP A 44 -61.76 27.75 -0.18
C TRP A 44 -60.87 28.02 -1.40
N THR A 45 -61.22 29.01 -2.22
CA THR A 45 -60.40 29.41 -3.37
C THR A 45 -59.12 30.11 -2.90
N ASP A 46 -59.20 30.96 -1.87
CA ASP A 46 -58.04 31.58 -1.25
C ASP A 46 -57.17 30.56 -0.50
N GLU A 47 -57.77 29.64 0.27
CA GLU A 47 -57.05 28.53 0.91
C GLU A 47 -56.35 27.62 -0.11
N LEU A 48 -56.99 27.35 -1.26
CA LEU A 48 -56.40 26.55 -2.34
C LEU A 48 -55.18 27.25 -2.95
N LYS A 49 -55.20 28.58 -3.04
CA LYS A 49 -54.07 29.38 -3.51
C LYS A 49 -52.90 29.33 -2.53
N ASP A 50 -53.17 29.42 -1.23
CA ASP A 50 -52.17 29.35 -0.18
C ASP A 50 -51.53 27.95 -0.07
N ILE A 51 -52.35 26.90 -0.11
CA ILE A 51 -51.88 25.50 -0.14
C ILE A 51 -51.09 25.23 -1.41
N THR A 52 -51.52 25.74 -2.57
CA THR A 52 -50.78 25.59 -3.82
C THR A 52 -49.41 26.26 -3.77
N THR A 53 -49.33 27.46 -3.18
CA THR A 53 -48.06 28.18 -3.00
C THR A 53 -47.13 27.42 -2.06
N SER A 54 -47.65 26.95 -0.92
CA SER A 54 -46.91 26.14 0.06
C SER A 54 -46.44 24.81 -0.52
N TYR A 55 -47.26 24.16 -1.36
CA TYR A 55 -46.89 22.94 -2.06
C TYR A 55 -45.74 23.17 -3.03
N ASN A 56 -45.80 24.23 -3.84
CA ASN A 56 -44.74 24.56 -4.79
C ASN A 56 -43.41 24.86 -4.07
N LEU A 57 -43.46 25.57 -2.94
CA LEU A 57 -42.28 25.79 -2.09
C LEU A 57 -41.71 24.47 -1.56
N ALA A 58 -42.57 23.56 -1.10
CA ALA A 58 -42.16 22.25 -0.60
C ALA A 58 -41.55 21.37 -1.72
N VAL A 59 -42.07 21.45 -2.95
CA VAL A 59 -41.48 20.79 -4.13
C VAL A 59 -40.08 21.33 -4.40
N GLU A 60 -39.93 22.64 -4.53
CA GLU A 60 -38.63 23.26 -4.84
C GLU A 60 -37.59 22.97 -3.75
N THR A 61 -37.98 23.10 -2.47
CA THR A 61 -37.10 22.84 -1.33
C THR A 61 -36.68 21.37 -1.30
N THR A 62 -37.60 20.44 -1.56
CA THR A 62 -37.30 19.00 -1.64
C THR A 62 -36.31 18.72 -2.79
N ASP A 63 -36.52 19.31 -3.96
CA ASP A 63 -35.65 19.13 -5.12
C ASP A 63 -34.25 19.70 -4.89
N GLN A 64 -34.13 20.87 -4.26
CA GLN A 64 -32.84 21.47 -3.91
C GLN A 64 -32.07 20.60 -2.90
N LEU A 65 -32.74 20.16 -1.82
CA LEU A 65 -32.13 19.29 -0.82
C LEU A 65 -31.72 17.93 -1.40
N GLN A 66 -32.55 17.34 -2.27
CA GLN A 66 -32.23 16.08 -2.94
C GLN A 66 -30.98 16.24 -3.81
N LYS A 67 -30.89 17.29 -4.63
CA LYS A 67 -29.69 17.58 -5.45
C LYS A 67 -28.44 17.76 -4.59
N GLN A 68 -28.54 18.42 -3.44
CA GLN A 68 -27.42 18.60 -2.53
C GLN A 68 -26.96 17.26 -1.94
N VAL A 69 -27.91 16.42 -1.48
CA VAL A 69 -27.61 15.08 -0.96
C VAL A 69 -26.97 14.19 -2.03
N ASP A 70 -27.47 14.22 -3.27
CA ASP A 70 -26.95 13.42 -4.38
C ASP A 70 -25.53 13.85 -4.77
N PHE A 71 -25.28 15.18 -4.78
CA PHE A 71 -23.95 15.73 -5.03
C PHE A 71 -22.94 15.30 -3.96
N LEU A 72 -23.28 15.48 -2.68
CA LEU A 72 -22.42 15.09 -1.56
C LEU A 72 -22.18 13.58 -1.55
N THR A 73 -23.20 12.79 -1.84
CA THR A 73 -23.10 11.32 -1.94
C THR A 73 -22.08 10.92 -3.00
N THR A 74 -22.21 11.49 -4.21
CA THR A 74 -21.29 11.22 -5.33
C THR A 74 -19.86 11.64 -5.00
N ARG A 75 -19.68 12.81 -4.37
CA ARG A 75 -18.38 13.33 -3.98
C ARG A 75 -17.72 12.47 -2.89
N ARG A 76 -18.46 12.12 -1.83
CA ARG A 76 -18.04 11.20 -0.78
C ARG A 76 -17.59 9.86 -1.34
N ASP A 77 -18.36 9.28 -2.26
CA ASP A 77 -18.05 7.95 -2.81
C ASP A 77 -16.79 7.97 -3.67
N ARG A 78 -16.52 9.08 -4.37
CA ARG A 78 -15.24 9.31 -5.05
C ARG A 78 -14.08 9.38 -4.06
N TYR A 79 -14.22 10.17 -2.99
CA TYR A 79 -13.18 10.26 -1.95
C TYR A 79 -12.93 8.92 -1.25
N LYS A 80 -13.99 8.14 -0.99
CA LYS A 80 -13.85 6.76 -0.49
C LYS A 80 -13.06 5.88 -1.46
N GLY A 81 -13.36 5.96 -2.75
CA GLY A 81 -12.58 5.25 -3.78
C GLY A 81 -11.09 5.61 -3.73
N TRP A 82 -10.76 6.90 -3.60
CA TRP A 82 -9.38 7.35 -3.48
C TRP A 82 -8.69 6.84 -2.21
N VAL A 83 -9.36 6.88 -1.06
CA VAL A 83 -8.80 6.32 0.19
C VAL A 83 -8.52 4.83 0.04
N THR A 84 -9.46 4.06 -0.54
CA THR A 84 -9.27 2.62 -0.78
C THR A 84 -8.04 2.35 -1.65
N GLU A 85 -7.84 3.12 -2.72
CA GLU A 85 -6.64 2.97 -3.56
C GLU A 85 -5.35 3.30 -2.81
N LEU A 86 -5.35 4.34 -1.98
CA LEU A 86 -4.20 4.69 -1.14
C LEU A 86 -3.88 3.60 -0.11
N ASP A 87 -4.91 2.96 0.45
CA ASP A 87 -4.74 1.84 1.38
C ASP A 87 -4.22 0.57 0.67
N ASN A 88 -4.67 0.32 -0.56
CA ASN A 88 -4.12 -0.75 -1.40
C ASN A 88 -2.63 -0.51 -1.73
N LEU A 89 -2.26 0.74 -2.03
CA LEU A 89 -0.87 1.12 -2.27
C LEU A 89 0.01 0.92 -1.02
N GLU A 90 -0.48 1.27 0.17
CA GLU A 90 0.21 0.98 1.43
C GLU A 90 0.43 -0.53 1.60
N ALA A 91 -0.61 -1.35 1.39
CA ALA A 91 -0.49 -2.80 1.52
C ALA A 91 0.54 -3.40 0.53
N LEU A 92 0.57 -2.89 -0.70
CA LEU A 92 1.55 -3.28 -1.70
C LEU A 92 2.98 -2.87 -1.27
N ALA A 93 3.15 -1.64 -0.80
CA ALA A 93 4.44 -1.17 -0.30
C ALA A 93 4.94 -2.01 0.88
N ARG A 94 4.05 -2.43 1.79
CA ARG A 94 4.41 -3.37 2.89
C ARG A 94 4.84 -4.73 2.36
N THR A 95 4.15 -5.25 1.36
CA THR A 95 4.55 -6.50 0.70
C THR A 95 5.95 -6.38 0.08
N VAL A 96 6.24 -5.25 -0.57
CA VAL A 96 7.58 -4.97 -1.11
C VAL A 96 8.62 -4.85 0.01
N CYS A 97 8.29 -4.19 1.12
CA CYS A 97 9.16 -4.11 2.29
C CYS A 97 9.53 -5.49 2.86
N ASP A 98 8.55 -6.40 2.97
CA ASP A 98 8.79 -7.76 3.44
C ASP A 98 9.69 -8.54 2.49
N GLN A 99 9.46 -8.40 1.18
CA GLN A 99 10.33 -8.99 0.16
C GLN A 99 11.75 -8.41 0.22
N LEU A 100 11.91 -7.09 0.33
CA LEU A 100 13.20 -6.44 0.46
C LEU A 100 13.95 -6.90 1.72
N LYS A 101 13.24 -7.09 2.84
CA LYS A 101 13.82 -7.66 4.07
C LYS A 101 14.36 -9.07 3.82
N LEU A 102 13.60 -9.93 3.15
CA LEU A 102 14.06 -11.28 2.80
C LEU A 102 15.28 -11.24 1.88
N VAL A 103 15.26 -10.40 0.85
CA VAL A 103 16.39 -10.27 -0.09
C VAL A 103 17.63 -9.73 0.62
N ALA A 104 17.49 -8.75 1.52
CA ALA A 104 18.60 -8.24 2.32
C ALA A 104 19.26 -9.34 3.18
N VAL A 105 18.45 -10.15 3.86
CA VAL A 105 18.94 -11.27 4.68
C VAL A 105 19.64 -12.33 3.83
N GLN A 106 19.09 -12.68 2.67
CA GLN A 106 19.72 -13.66 1.77
C GLN A 106 21.03 -13.13 1.17
N SER A 107 21.04 -11.85 0.76
CA SER A 107 22.25 -11.15 0.31
C SER A 107 23.36 -11.26 1.36
N ASP A 108 23.03 -11.03 2.63
CA ASP A 108 23.95 -11.14 3.75
C ASP A 108 24.48 -12.56 3.98
N ARG A 109 23.61 -13.57 3.87
CA ARG A 109 24.02 -14.98 3.96
C ARG A 109 24.94 -15.41 2.81
N ILE A 110 24.64 -15.00 1.59
CA ILE A 110 25.49 -15.31 0.43
C ILE A 110 26.86 -14.66 0.61
N TRP A 111 26.90 -13.39 1.05
CA TRP A 111 28.15 -12.70 1.34
C TRP A 111 28.97 -13.43 2.41
N TYR A 112 28.36 -13.82 3.53
CA TYR A 112 29.04 -14.55 4.61
C TYR A 112 29.60 -15.90 4.13
N ASN A 113 28.79 -16.70 3.45
CA ASN A 113 29.23 -18.00 2.92
C ASN A 113 30.35 -17.84 1.88
N SER A 114 30.31 -16.77 1.09
CA SER A 114 31.36 -16.46 0.11
C SER A 114 32.68 -16.15 0.81
N CYS A 115 32.67 -15.39 1.91
CA CYS A 115 33.88 -15.14 2.71
C CYS A 115 34.47 -16.44 3.29
N GLU A 116 33.63 -17.34 3.84
CA GLU A 116 34.11 -18.64 4.34
C GLU A 116 34.66 -19.53 3.23
N ALA A 117 34.06 -19.49 2.03
CA ALA A 117 34.56 -20.21 0.87
C ALA A 117 35.94 -19.70 0.44
N VAL A 118 36.17 -18.37 0.40
CA VAL A 118 37.50 -17.80 0.11
C VAL A 118 38.53 -18.33 1.11
N ASN A 119 38.24 -18.25 2.41
CA ASN A 119 39.14 -18.74 3.47
C ASN A 119 39.49 -20.23 3.28
N ALA A 120 38.49 -21.08 3.00
CA ALA A 120 38.71 -22.50 2.79
C ALA A 120 39.57 -22.77 1.55
N VAL A 121 39.33 -22.04 0.45
CA VAL A 121 40.10 -22.18 -0.78
C VAL A 121 41.56 -21.71 -0.60
N GLU A 122 41.79 -20.65 0.16
CA GLU A 122 43.15 -20.19 0.51
C GLU A 122 43.93 -21.22 1.34
N ILE A 123 43.28 -21.86 2.32
CA ILE A 123 43.90 -22.96 3.10
C ILE A 123 44.25 -24.12 2.17
N LEU A 124 43.33 -24.52 1.29
CA LEU A 124 43.57 -25.60 0.33
C LEU A 124 44.72 -25.26 -0.62
N TYR A 125 44.81 -24.01 -1.09
CA TYR A 125 45.93 -23.53 -1.91
C TYR A 125 47.27 -23.72 -1.21
N CYS A 126 47.38 -23.29 0.06
CA CYS A 126 48.60 -23.44 0.85
C CYS A 126 49.01 -24.92 1.00
N MET A 127 48.05 -25.80 1.30
CA MET A 127 48.31 -27.25 1.42
C MET A 127 48.78 -27.86 0.10
N ILE A 128 48.16 -27.46 -1.02
CA ILE A 128 48.46 -27.99 -2.34
C ILE A 128 49.85 -27.53 -2.81
N ILE A 129 50.20 -26.27 -2.58
CA ILE A 129 51.56 -25.79 -2.85
C ILE A 129 52.59 -26.56 -2.04
N ASP A 130 52.36 -26.78 -0.74
CA ASP A 130 53.29 -27.54 0.10
C ASP A 130 53.54 -28.96 -0.42
N ILE A 131 52.48 -29.68 -0.79
CA ILE A 131 52.60 -31.01 -1.43
C ILE A 131 53.45 -30.92 -2.71
N PHE A 132 53.19 -29.92 -3.56
CA PHE A 132 53.91 -29.79 -4.82
C PHE A 132 55.37 -29.37 -4.66
N MET A 133 55.72 -28.59 -3.62
CA MET A 133 57.12 -28.32 -3.27
C MET A 133 57.85 -29.60 -2.89
N GLN A 134 57.23 -30.44 -2.05
CA GLN A 134 57.82 -31.73 -1.66
C GLN A 134 57.99 -32.68 -2.87
N LEU A 135 57.03 -32.67 -3.81
CA LEU A 135 57.14 -33.45 -5.06
C LEU A 135 58.28 -32.95 -5.96
N ASP A 136 58.53 -31.64 -6.03
CA ASP A 136 59.66 -31.08 -6.77
C ASP A 136 61.02 -31.47 -6.19
N GLU A 137 61.11 -31.51 -4.85
CA GLU A 137 62.30 -32.00 -4.16
C GLU A 137 62.55 -33.48 -4.49
N LEU A 138 61.50 -34.32 -4.43
CA LEU A 138 61.58 -35.74 -4.81
C LEU A 138 62.01 -35.90 -6.27
N LYS A 139 61.46 -35.10 -7.18
CA LYS A 139 61.83 -35.12 -8.60
C LYS A 139 63.30 -34.72 -8.80
N THR A 140 63.79 -33.76 -8.03
CA THR A 140 65.21 -33.37 -8.01
C THR A 140 66.10 -34.52 -7.53
N VAL A 141 65.70 -35.26 -6.49
CA VAL A 141 66.40 -36.45 -6.02
C VAL A 141 66.41 -37.54 -7.10
N CYS A 142 65.28 -37.80 -7.76
CA CYS A 142 65.21 -38.74 -8.87
C CYS A 142 66.17 -38.34 -10.00
N ASN A 143 66.20 -37.08 -10.43
CA ASN A 143 67.11 -36.61 -11.47
C ASN A 143 68.59 -36.81 -11.09
N ARG A 144 68.95 -36.66 -9.80
CA ARG A 144 70.30 -36.95 -9.31
C ARG A 144 70.63 -38.45 -9.40
N ILE A 145 69.68 -39.31 -9.04
CA ILE A 145 69.83 -40.77 -9.17
C ILE A 145 70.02 -41.17 -10.64
N ASP A 146 69.24 -40.60 -11.56
CA ASP A 146 69.39 -40.84 -13.01
C ASP A 146 70.79 -40.46 -13.51
N ASN A 147 71.31 -39.31 -13.06
CA ASN A 147 72.67 -38.89 -13.39
C ASN A 147 73.71 -39.87 -12.84
N CYS A 148 73.54 -40.35 -11.60
CA CYS A 148 74.44 -41.34 -11.00
C CYS A 148 74.41 -42.68 -11.75
N ILE A 149 73.22 -43.19 -12.11
CA ILE A 149 73.07 -44.43 -12.88
C ILE A 149 73.72 -44.27 -14.25
N SER A 150 73.48 -43.15 -14.92
CA SER A 150 74.00 -42.91 -16.27
C SER A 150 75.52 -42.78 -16.32
N ASN A 151 76.15 -42.39 -15.21
CA ASN A 151 77.61 -42.26 -15.07
C ASN A 151 78.27 -43.50 -14.46
N ASN A 152 77.51 -44.56 -14.13
CA ASN A 152 78.03 -45.78 -13.54
C ASN A 152 78.11 -46.90 -14.59
N ASN A 153 79.27 -47.51 -14.73
CA ASN A 153 79.53 -48.60 -15.69
C ASN A 153 79.25 -50.00 -15.11
N ASP A 154 78.61 -50.10 -13.94
CA ASP A 154 78.27 -51.38 -13.30
C ASP A 154 77.19 -52.15 -14.11
N PRO A 155 77.47 -53.37 -14.60
CA PRO A 155 76.50 -54.21 -15.32
C PRO A 155 75.25 -54.56 -14.50
N CYS A 156 75.30 -54.47 -13.17
CA CYS A 156 74.16 -54.72 -12.29
C CYS A 156 73.13 -53.56 -12.31
N LEU A 157 73.48 -52.41 -12.89
CA LEU A 157 72.62 -51.22 -12.99
C LEU A 157 71.99 -51.05 -14.39
N ASN A 158 71.73 -52.16 -15.08
CA ASN A 158 71.04 -52.12 -16.37
C ASN A 158 69.60 -51.63 -16.23
N LYS A 159 69.23 -50.63 -17.05
CA LYS A 159 67.87 -50.08 -17.11
C LYS A 159 66.84 -51.18 -17.40
N GLY A 160 65.74 -51.20 -16.63
CA GLY A 160 64.62 -52.13 -16.83
C GLY A 160 64.73 -53.47 -16.10
N GLN A 161 65.79 -53.71 -15.34
CA GLN A 161 65.97 -54.93 -14.52
C GLN A 161 66.02 -54.61 -13.02
N GLY A 162 65.68 -55.60 -12.19
CA GLY A 162 65.78 -55.51 -10.73
C GLY A 162 65.13 -54.26 -10.13
N ILE A 163 65.83 -53.58 -9.23
CA ILE A 163 65.36 -52.37 -8.54
C ILE A 163 65.12 -51.19 -9.50
N LEU A 164 65.82 -51.14 -10.64
CA LEU A 164 65.70 -50.05 -11.61
C LEU A 164 64.38 -50.09 -12.40
N LYS A 165 63.76 -51.27 -12.52
CA LYS A 165 62.39 -51.38 -13.06
C LYS A 165 61.37 -50.69 -12.15
N TYR A 166 61.46 -50.93 -10.84
CA TYR A 166 60.57 -50.30 -9.86
C TYR A 166 60.81 -48.80 -9.74
N TYR A 167 62.07 -48.37 -9.83
CA TYR A 167 62.43 -46.96 -9.88
C TYR A 167 61.83 -46.24 -11.11
N ALA A 168 61.86 -46.87 -12.29
CA ALA A 168 61.25 -46.32 -13.50
C ALA A 168 59.71 -46.19 -13.39
N ASP A 169 59.05 -47.19 -12.79
CA ASP A 169 57.60 -47.12 -12.50
C ASP A 169 57.26 -46.01 -11.50
N TYR A 170 58.07 -45.88 -10.43
CA TYR A 170 57.93 -44.79 -9.46
C TYR A 170 58.07 -43.41 -10.13
N LYS A 171 59.08 -43.23 -10.99
CA LYS A 171 59.30 -41.97 -11.71
C LYS A 171 58.13 -41.64 -12.64
N THR A 172 57.60 -42.64 -13.35
CA THR A 172 56.43 -42.45 -14.22
C THR A 172 55.21 -41.96 -13.42
N LYS A 173 54.98 -42.54 -12.23
CA LYS A 173 53.91 -42.10 -11.32
C LYS A 173 54.18 -40.71 -10.74
N LEU A 174 55.42 -40.41 -10.36
CA LEU A 174 55.82 -39.09 -9.86
C LEU A 174 55.61 -37.99 -10.93
N ASP A 175 55.98 -38.26 -12.18
CA ASP A 175 55.75 -37.35 -13.31
C ASP A 175 54.26 -37.14 -13.56
N ALA A 176 53.45 -38.22 -13.51
CA ALA A 176 52.00 -38.12 -13.65
C ALA A 176 51.36 -37.26 -12.55
N VAL A 177 51.77 -37.40 -11.28
CA VAL A 177 51.26 -36.58 -10.17
C VAL A 177 51.74 -35.13 -10.29
N THR A 178 53.00 -34.91 -10.67
CA THR A 178 53.56 -33.55 -10.85
C THR A 178 52.83 -32.80 -11.96
N ALA A 179 52.43 -33.48 -13.04
CA ALA A 179 51.68 -32.89 -14.14
C ALA A 179 50.28 -32.39 -13.74
N LEU A 180 49.73 -32.83 -12.59
CA LEU A 180 48.45 -32.35 -12.07
C LEU A 180 48.53 -30.96 -11.43
N ARG A 181 49.74 -30.42 -11.20
CA ARG A 181 49.95 -29.13 -10.55
C ARG A 181 49.19 -27.99 -11.19
N ASP A 182 49.50 -27.67 -12.44
CA ASP A 182 48.96 -26.49 -13.11
C ASP A 182 47.43 -26.57 -13.26
N PRO A 183 46.82 -27.73 -13.62
CA PRO A 183 45.37 -27.87 -13.62
C PRO A 183 44.73 -27.61 -12.25
N ILE A 184 45.33 -28.13 -11.17
CA ILE A 184 44.80 -27.95 -9.81
C ILE A 184 44.94 -26.49 -9.38
N ILE A 185 46.11 -25.88 -9.56
CA ILE A 185 46.34 -24.47 -9.22
C ILE A 185 45.38 -23.56 -10.00
N LYS A 186 45.17 -23.83 -11.29
CA LYS A 186 44.21 -23.07 -12.10
C LYS A 186 42.80 -23.14 -11.52
N ASN A 187 42.31 -24.33 -11.18
CA ASN A 187 40.98 -24.51 -10.60
C ASN A 187 40.82 -23.75 -9.27
N ILE A 188 41.88 -23.69 -8.46
CA ILE A 188 41.89 -22.92 -7.20
C ILE A 188 41.80 -21.42 -7.48
N VAL A 189 42.62 -20.91 -8.40
CA VAL A 189 42.61 -19.49 -8.79
C VAL A 189 41.24 -19.08 -9.32
N ASP A 190 40.65 -19.91 -10.19
CA ASP A 190 39.31 -19.68 -10.73
C ASP A 190 38.27 -19.66 -9.60
N ALA A 191 38.34 -20.58 -8.64
CA ALA A 191 37.43 -20.62 -7.49
C ALA A 191 37.53 -19.37 -6.59
N VAL A 192 38.76 -18.92 -6.28
CA VAL A 192 38.98 -17.67 -5.53
C VAL A 192 38.43 -16.48 -6.31
N ALA A 193 38.65 -16.42 -7.62
CA ALA A 193 38.16 -15.33 -8.46
C ALA A 193 36.62 -15.26 -8.44
N TYR A 194 35.93 -16.39 -8.60
CA TYR A 194 34.46 -16.44 -8.51
C TYR A 194 33.94 -16.02 -7.13
N ALA A 195 34.55 -16.51 -6.05
CA ALA A 195 34.15 -16.14 -4.70
C ALA A 195 34.37 -14.65 -4.41
N ASN A 196 35.48 -14.06 -4.90
CA ASN A 196 35.71 -12.62 -4.80
C ASN A 196 34.71 -11.80 -5.61
N LEU A 197 34.33 -12.25 -6.81
CA LEU A 197 33.30 -11.60 -7.62
C LEU A 197 31.93 -11.58 -6.91
N ILE A 198 31.53 -12.72 -6.33
CA ILE A 198 30.28 -12.82 -5.56
C ILE A 198 30.33 -11.90 -4.35
N THR A 199 31.41 -11.92 -3.59
CA THR A 199 31.60 -11.06 -2.41
C THR A 199 31.46 -9.59 -2.79
N ASN A 200 32.26 -9.12 -3.76
CA ASN A 200 32.29 -7.71 -4.17
C ASN A 200 30.99 -7.25 -4.84
N GLY A 201 30.28 -8.13 -5.55
CA GLY A 201 29.00 -7.81 -6.18
C GLY A 201 27.85 -7.63 -5.18
N ILE A 202 27.92 -8.35 -4.06
CA ILE A 202 26.86 -8.38 -3.05
C ILE A 202 27.10 -7.34 -1.96
N SER A 203 28.34 -7.20 -1.48
CA SER A 203 28.70 -6.28 -0.40
C SER A 203 30.20 -5.96 -0.40
N THR A 204 30.54 -4.69 -0.25
CA THR A 204 31.95 -4.24 -0.10
C THR A 204 32.46 -4.26 1.34
N LYS A 205 31.74 -4.89 2.27
CA LYS A 205 32.29 -5.11 3.61
C LYS A 205 33.49 -6.05 3.51
N ASP A 206 34.62 -5.65 4.10
CA ASP A 206 35.76 -6.53 4.37
C ASP A 206 35.24 -7.81 5.07
N CYS A 207 35.71 -8.98 4.64
CA CYS A 207 35.39 -10.29 5.23
C CYS A 207 35.88 -10.47 6.70
N LYS A 208 36.19 -9.39 7.42
CA LYS A 208 36.71 -9.36 8.80
C LYS A 208 35.66 -9.73 9.87
N CYS A 209 34.58 -10.41 9.51
CA CYS A 209 33.53 -10.82 10.45
C CYS A 209 33.97 -11.78 11.54
N LYS A 210 35.19 -12.34 11.48
CA LYS A 210 35.78 -13.05 12.63
C LYS A 210 35.94 -12.15 13.86
N ASP A 211 36.04 -10.83 13.67
CA ASP A 211 36.27 -9.87 14.77
C ASP A 211 34.98 -9.19 15.26
N ASN A 212 33.83 -9.47 14.65
CA ASN A 212 32.54 -8.93 15.10
C ASN A 212 31.66 -10.04 15.73
N PRO A 213 31.75 -10.28 17.05
CA PRO A 213 30.96 -11.30 17.74
C PRO A 213 29.45 -11.05 17.76
N ALA A 214 28.97 -9.91 17.23
CA ALA A 214 27.55 -9.56 17.16
C ALA A 214 26.84 -10.01 15.88
N TYR A 215 27.55 -10.54 14.86
CA TYR A 215 26.93 -10.96 13.61
C TYR A 215 26.63 -12.46 13.62
N ASP A 216 25.35 -12.80 13.82
CA ASP A 216 24.82 -14.17 13.73
C ASP A 216 23.96 -14.32 12.47
N PRO A 217 24.39 -15.09 11.44
CA PRO A 217 23.62 -15.34 10.22
C PRO A 217 22.35 -16.19 10.46
N CYS A 218 22.24 -16.82 11.63
CA CYS A 218 21.09 -17.56 12.13
C CYS A 218 20.16 -16.71 13.01
N ASN A 219 20.52 -15.46 13.32
CA ASN A 219 19.63 -14.55 14.02
C ASN A 219 18.36 -14.38 13.19
N GLN A 220 17.20 -14.61 13.81
CA GLN A 220 15.91 -14.55 13.13
C GLN A 220 15.38 -13.11 13.02
N ASN A 221 16.02 -12.14 13.66
CA ASN A 221 15.59 -10.73 13.67
C ASN A 221 16.75 -9.71 13.47
N PRO A 222 17.60 -9.84 12.45
CA PRO A 222 18.55 -8.79 12.12
C PRO A 222 17.77 -7.58 11.57
N THR A 223 18.14 -6.37 11.99
CA THR A 223 17.74 -5.15 11.28
C THR A 223 18.43 -5.20 9.92
N PRO A 224 17.69 -5.42 8.82
CA PRO A 224 18.27 -5.81 7.53
C PRO A 224 19.17 -4.73 6.94
N CYS A 225 18.93 -3.46 7.32
CA CYS A 225 19.59 -2.29 6.78
C CYS A 225 19.94 -1.30 7.88
N THR A 226 21.01 -1.57 8.63
CA THR A 226 21.64 -0.58 9.50
C THR A 226 22.54 0.33 8.68
N GLN A 227 22.13 1.60 8.50
CA GLN A 227 23.02 2.63 7.95
C GLN A 227 24.35 2.62 8.73
N PRO A 228 25.51 2.69 8.05
CA PRO A 228 26.78 2.82 8.75
C PRO A 228 26.72 4.09 9.61
N THR A 229 26.91 3.95 10.92
CA THR A 229 26.95 5.09 11.84
C THR A 229 28.22 5.92 11.69
N THR A 230 29.19 5.43 10.92
CA THR A 230 30.49 6.06 10.67
C THR A 230 30.44 6.91 9.39
N PRO A 231 30.68 8.24 9.48
CA PRO A 231 30.76 9.10 8.30
C PRO A 231 31.82 8.61 7.31
N GLY A 232 31.47 8.54 6.02
CA GLY A 232 32.37 8.10 4.95
C GLY A 232 32.40 6.58 4.71
N VAL A 233 31.71 5.79 5.52
CA VAL A 233 31.48 4.36 5.24
C VAL A 233 30.17 4.25 4.45
N TYR A 234 30.29 3.83 3.20
CA TYR A 234 29.14 3.53 2.35
C TYR A 234 29.10 2.03 2.09
N TYR A 235 27.90 1.45 2.12
CA TYR A 235 27.71 0.17 1.45
C TYR A 235 27.77 0.41 -0.05
N TYR A 236 28.40 -0.50 -0.79
CA TYR A 236 28.35 -0.55 -2.25
C TYR A 236 27.84 -1.93 -2.70
N GLY A 237 27.43 -2.05 -3.96
CA GLY A 237 26.89 -3.29 -4.53
C GLY A 237 25.38 -3.47 -4.27
N PHE A 238 24.89 -4.69 -4.52
CA PHE A 238 23.44 -5.00 -4.50
C PHE A 238 22.76 -4.68 -3.16
N LYS A 239 23.45 -4.90 -2.03
CA LYS A 239 22.94 -4.57 -0.70
C LYS A 239 22.56 -3.09 -0.54
N THR A 240 23.29 -2.20 -1.20
CA THR A 240 23.04 -0.74 -1.14
C THR A 240 21.71 -0.39 -1.76
N ILE A 241 21.41 -0.99 -2.92
CA ILE A 241 20.14 -0.79 -3.63
C ILE A 241 18.99 -1.26 -2.75
N ILE A 242 19.12 -2.46 -2.16
CA ILE A 242 18.12 -3.02 -1.26
C ILE A 242 17.87 -2.09 -0.07
N CYS A 243 18.94 -1.61 0.58
CA CYS A 243 18.80 -0.75 1.75
C CYS A 243 18.33 0.67 1.44
N GLN A 244 18.67 1.20 0.27
CA GLN A 244 18.11 2.47 -0.19
C GLN A 244 16.61 2.34 -0.41
N TRP A 245 16.16 1.27 -1.08
CA TRP A 245 14.73 1.04 -1.30
C TRP A 245 14.00 0.80 0.01
N TYR A 246 14.59 0.02 0.92
CA TYR A 246 14.05 -0.21 2.26
C TYR A 246 13.82 1.09 3.05
N ALA A 247 14.76 2.04 2.94
CA ALA A 247 14.62 3.37 3.55
C ALA A 247 13.58 4.24 2.82
N CYS A 248 13.56 4.25 1.49
CA CYS A 248 12.59 5.02 0.69
C CYS A 248 11.13 4.58 0.94
N PHE A 249 10.89 3.28 1.12
CA PHE A 249 9.58 2.75 1.51
C PHE A 249 9.28 2.89 3.01
N ALA A 250 10.21 3.46 3.79
CA ALA A 250 10.08 3.66 5.23
C ALA A 250 9.67 2.37 5.97
N CYS A 251 10.27 1.23 5.58
CA CYS A 251 9.82 -0.10 5.98
C CYS A 251 9.89 -0.36 7.50
N ASP A 252 10.79 0.35 8.22
CA ASP A 252 10.91 0.28 9.69
C ASP A 252 9.83 1.09 10.43
N THR A 253 9.15 1.99 9.73
CA THR A 253 8.12 2.85 10.32
C THR A 253 6.73 2.26 10.08
N GLY A 254 6.02 1.96 11.16
CA GLY A 254 4.61 1.57 11.11
C GLY A 254 3.69 2.78 10.88
N CYS A 255 2.39 2.54 10.95
CA CYS A 255 1.38 3.59 10.88
C CYS A 255 1.20 4.38 12.19
N ASP A 256 2.00 4.09 13.21
CA ASP A 256 1.88 4.66 14.55
C ASP A 256 2.61 6.00 14.74
N GLY A 257 3.11 6.60 13.65
CA GLY A 257 3.80 7.89 13.67
C GLY A 257 2.85 9.09 13.60
N PRO A 258 3.24 10.27 14.13
CA PRO A 258 2.46 11.49 13.94
C PRO A 258 2.36 11.81 12.44
N ALA A 259 1.16 12.18 11.98
CA ALA A 259 0.95 12.57 10.59
C ALA A 259 1.94 13.67 10.20
N LYS A 260 2.75 13.45 9.17
CA LYS A 260 3.65 14.49 8.65
C LYS A 260 2.79 15.66 8.19
N GLN A 261 3.04 16.86 8.72
CA GLN A 261 2.28 18.04 8.31
C GLN A 261 2.65 18.42 6.87
N PRO A 262 1.67 18.81 6.03
CA PRO A 262 1.96 19.31 4.70
C PRO A 262 2.73 20.63 4.79
N ASN A 263 3.83 20.74 4.05
CA ASN A 263 4.61 21.98 3.96
C ASN A 263 3.81 22.99 3.10
N PRO A 264 3.40 24.16 3.64
CA PRO A 264 2.50 25.08 2.96
C PRO A 264 3.10 25.83 1.74
N CYS A 265 4.33 25.51 1.33
CA CYS A 265 5.06 26.22 0.28
C CYS A 265 5.44 25.37 -0.95
N GLU A 266 5.04 24.10 -1.06
CA GLU A 266 5.36 23.27 -2.23
C GLU A 266 4.18 23.21 -3.20
N CYS A 267 4.40 23.70 -4.42
CA CYS A 267 3.47 23.59 -5.53
C CYS A 267 3.28 22.11 -5.95
N ASP A 268 2.16 21.54 -5.50
CA ASP A 268 1.17 20.72 -6.24
C ASP A 268 1.65 19.62 -7.20
N TRP A 269 2.52 18.74 -6.71
CA TRP A 269 2.33 17.30 -6.97
C TRP A 269 2.12 16.61 -5.63
N PRO A 270 1.13 15.71 -5.47
CA PRO A 270 1.03 14.93 -4.24
C PRO A 270 2.32 14.09 -4.09
N THR A 271 3.22 14.53 -3.22
CA THR A 271 4.37 13.75 -2.82
C THR A 271 3.86 12.65 -1.90
N PHE A 272 3.84 11.43 -2.44
CA PHE A 272 3.51 10.23 -1.69
C PHE A 272 4.71 9.83 -0.84
N ASP A 273 4.75 10.37 0.36
CA ASP A 273 5.64 9.90 1.41
C ASP A 273 5.10 8.60 1.99
N PHE A 274 5.97 7.58 2.04
CA PHE A 274 5.71 6.38 2.83
C PHE A 274 6.02 6.64 4.32
N PRO A 275 5.29 5.99 5.24
CA PRO A 275 4.13 5.14 4.96
C PRO A 275 2.88 5.96 4.65
N ILE A 276 2.11 5.53 3.64
CA ILE A 276 0.94 6.24 3.08
C ILE A 276 -0.13 6.47 4.15
N CYS A 277 -0.24 5.56 5.13
CA CYS A 277 -1.16 5.70 6.25
C CYS A 277 -0.89 6.96 7.12
N THR A 278 0.34 7.47 7.15
CA THR A 278 0.70 8.70 7.87
C THR A 278 0.73 9.94 6.97
N ASN A 279 0.45 9.76 5.67
CA ASN A 279 0.53 10.80 4.67
C ASN A 279 -0.58 11.85 4.85
N SER A 280 -0.21 13.13 4.78
CA SER A 280 -1.12 14.26 4.96
C SER A 280 -2.25 14.29 3.92
N TYR A 281 -1.96 13.95 2.67
CA TYR A 281 -2.95 13.90 1.60
C TYR A 281 -4.00 12.82 1.89
N ARG A 282 -3.57 11.59 2.21
CA ARG A 282 -4.50 10.51 2.60
C ARG A 282 -5.42 10.94 3.74
N ASN A 283 -4.84 11.51 4.80
CA ASN A 283 -5.59 11.96 5.98
C ASN A 283 -6.56 13.10 5.65
N THR A 284 -6.18 14.01 4.75
CA THR A 284 -7.06 15.07 4.25
C THR A 284 -8.26 14.49 3.51
N VAL A 285 -8.02 13.56 2.57
CA VAL A 285 -9.12 12.92 1.81
C VAL A 285 -10.03 12.11 2.74
N GLN A 286 -9.48 11.40 3.72
CA GLN A 286 -10.27 10.72 4.76
C GLN A 286 -11.12 11.70 5.57
N GLY A 287 -10.56 12.87 5.93
CA GLY A 287 -11.30 13.95 6.59
C GLY A 287 -12.48 14.44 5.76
N LEU A 288 -12.31 14.59 4.44
CA LEU A 288 -13.38 14.96 3.51
C LEU A 288 -14.48 13.88 3.42
N VAL A 289 -14.12 12.59 3.46
CA VAL A 289 -15.12 11.50 3.53
C VAL A 289 -15.97 11.64 4.78
N VAL A 290 -15.36 11.92 5.93
CA VAL A 290 -16.07 12.08 7.22
C VAL A 290 -16.95 13.33 7.19
N ALA A 291 -16.44 14.45 6.67
CA ALA A 291 -17.19 15.70 6.54
C ALA A 291 -18.45 15.52 5.67
N ASP A 292 -18.30 14.95 4.46
CA ASP A 292 -19.44 14.72 3.56
C ASP A 292 -20.44 13.70 4.16
N THR A 293 -19.94 12.68 4.87
CA THR A 293 -20.81 11.71 5.57
C THR A 293 -21.65 12.40 6.65
N ASN A 294 -21.04 13.28 7.45
CA ASN A 294 -21.75 14.02 8.48
C ASN A 294 -22.77 15.00 7.89
N GLU A 295 -22.41 15.69 6.80
CA GLU A 295 -23.32 16.62 6.12
C GLU A 295 -24.52 15.87 5.53
N ILE A 296 -24.30 14.75 4.83
CA ILE A 296 -25.38 13.89 4.32
C ILE A 296 -26.30 13.42 5.46
N ASN A 297 -25.73 12.96 6.57
CA ASN A 297 -26.48 12.51 7.74
C ASN A 297 -27.30 13.64 8.38
N SER A 298 -26.85 14.89 8.27
CA SER A 298 -27.58 16.07 8.77
C SER A 298 -28.71 16.51 7.83
N LEU A 299 -28.52 16.41 6.51
CA LEU A 299 -29.49 16.85 5.51
C LEU A 299 -30.59 15.82 5.25
N THR A 300 -30.28 14.53 5.37
CA THR A 300 -31.23 13.43 5.09
C THR A 300 -32.50 13.51 5.94
N PRO A 301 -32.45 13.75 7.27
CA PRO A 301 -33.65 13.95 8.08
C PRO A 301 -34.49 15.15 7.60
N THR A 302 -33.85 16.28 7.33
CA THR A 302 -34.54 17.49 6.83
C THR A 302 -35.22 17.24 5.50
N LEU A 303 -34.54 16.56 4.56
CA LEU A 303 -35.11 16.14 3.29
C LEU A 303 -36.33 15.25 3.48
N ASN A 304 -36.27 14.28 4.40
CA ASN A 304 -37.41 13.40 4.69
C ASN A 304 -38.60 14.17 5.25
N THR A 305 -38.38 15.12 6.17
CA THR A 305 -39.45 16.00 6.67
C THR A 305 -40.11 16.81 5.55
N TRP A 306 -39.32 17.39 4.64
CA TRP A 306 -39.87 18.13 3.50
C TRP A 306 -40.60 17.24 2.49
N LYS A 307 -40.14 16.01 2.26
CA LYS A 307 -40.85 15.01 1.46
C LYS A 307 -42.22 14.69 2.05
N THR A 308 -42.29 14.42 3.36
CA THR A 308 -43.56 14.17 4.05
C THR A 308 -44.49 15.39 4.00
N ARG A 309 -43.96 16.61 4.21
CA ARG A 309 -44.74 17.85 4.10
C ARG A 309 -45.29 18.05 2.68
N ARG A 310 -44.47 17.82 1.66
CA ARG A 310 -44.87 17.90 0.25
C ARG A 310 -46.01 16.93 -0.06
N GLU A 311 -45.93 15.69 0.41
CA GLU A 311 -46.96 14.67 0.22
C GLU A 311 -48.27 15.04 0.94
N GLY A 312 -48.18 15.56 2.18
CA GLY A 312 -49.35 16.06 2.91
C GLY A 312 -50.03 17.24 2.21
N LEU A 313 -49.24 18.23 1.75
CA LEU A 313 -49.75 19.39 1.01
C LEU A 313 -50.38 19.00 -0.33
N LEU A 314 -49.82 17.99 -1.02
CA LEU A 314 -50.41 17.46 -2.25
C LEU A 314 -51.78 16.85 -2.00
N ALA A 315 -51.91 16.05 -0.93
CA ALA A 315 -53.19 15.45 -0.54
C ALA A 315 -54.23 16.53 -0.21
N CYS A 316 -53.87 17.54 0.58
CA CYS A 316 -54.74 18.66 0.92
C CYS A 316 -55.14 19.49 -0.31
N LYS A 317 -54.19 19.80 -1.20
CA LYS A 317 -54.45 20.49 -2.46
C LYS A 317 -55.47 19.74 -3.31
N ASN A 318 -55.30 18.43 -3.47
CA ASN A 318 -56.21 17.60 -4.26
C ASN A 318 -57.61 17.51 -3.63
N SER A 319 -57.70 17.41 -2.30
CA SER A 319 -58.99 17.38 -1.59
C SER A 319 -59.73 18.72 -1.71
N LEU A 320 -59.04 19.84 -1.54
CA LEU A 320 -59.65 21.17 -1.59
C LEU A 320 -60.03 21.59 -3.03
N ASP A 321 -59.24 21.19 -4.03
CA ASP A 321 -59.60 21.34 -5.45
C ASP A 321 -60.86 20.52 -5.80
N ALA A 322 -60.99 19.29 -5.27
CA ALA A 322 -62.20 18.49 -5.45
C ALA A 322 -63.43 19.11 -4.74
N ALA A 323 -63.24 19.60 -3.51
CA ALA A 323 -64.31 20.22 -2.72
C ALA A 323 -64.81 21.53 -3.36
N SER A 324 -63.89 22.43 -3.73
CA SER A 324 -64.23 23.71 -4.39
C SER A 324 -64.97 23.53 -5.72
N LYS A 325 -64.62 22.52 -6.52
CA LYS A 325 -65.36 22.16 -7.74
C LYS A 325 -66.78 21.70 -7.46
N ALA A 326 -67.03 21.00 -6.36
CA ALA A 326 -68.37 20.51 -5.99
C ALA A 326 -69.32 21.63 -5.52
N VAL A 327 -68.79 22.76 -5.03
CA VAL A 327 -69.57 23.91 -4.54
C VAL A 327 -69.60 25.08 -5.54
N ASN A 328 -69.00 24.95 -6.72
CA ASN A 328 -68.92 26.01 -7.72
C ASN A 328 -70.31 26.60 -8.04
N PRO A 329 -70.54 27.91 -7.79
CA PRO A 329 -71.82 28.56 -8.03
C PRO A 329 -72.31 28.44 -9.48
N LYS A 330 -71.37 28.40 -10.44
CA LYS A 330 -71.69 28.25 -11.89
C LYS A 330 -72.27 26.89 -12.24
N ASP A 331 -71.99 25.86 -11.46
CA ASP A 331 -72.51 24.50 -11.67
C ASP A 331 -73.80 24.25 -10.86
N ARG A 332 -74.07 25.05 -9.82
CA ARG A 332 -75.34 25.04 -9.06
C ARG A 332 -76.48 25.80 -9.75
N CYS A 333 -76.18 26.82 -10.55
CA CYS A 333 -77.18 27.64 -11.25
C CYS A 333 -77.58 27.11 -12.65
N LYS A 334 -77.51 25.79 -12.90
CA LYS A 334 -77.97 25.15 -14.15
C LYS A 334 -79.37 24.59 -14.05
#